data_AF-A0A7W2M253-F1
#
_entry.id   AF-A0A7W2M253-F1
#
_cell.length_a   1.000
_cell.length_b   1.000
_cell.length_c   1.000
_cell.angle_alpha   90.00
_cell.angle_beta   90.00
_cell.angle_gamma   90.00
#
_symmetry.space_group_name_H-M   'P 1'
#
loop_
_entity.id
_entity.type
_entity.pdbx_description
1 polymer ?
#
loop_
_entity_poly.entity_id
_entity_poly.type
_entity_poly.pdbx_seq_one_letter_code
_entity_poly.pdbx_strand_id
1 'polypeptide(L)'
;PTFTVTLNKALDKPFTVTLSTGATLTFAAGETTKSYAAPAQGDDVFKDEGKITVSITKAEVVGEQLENLQIGQPASVAVTDTQSPVTAQLTVDNTTVAEGGKITYTVTLVSADPSLPVTNHKGLTFTLTDGTIVTVKAGESVGTTTVTAPDNVYVNDPVTITQGLTKVEGAGA
;
A
#
# COMPACT_ATOMS: atom_id res chain seq x y z
N PRO A 1 13.17 3.19 10.80
CA PRO A 1 13.33 3.58 12.24
C PRO A 1 14.69 3.13 12.77
N THR A 2 15.25 3.81 13.77
CA THR A 2 16.58 3.49 14.32
C THR A 2 16.47 2.90 15.71
N PHE A 3 17.14 1.78 15.94
CA PHE A 3 17.24 1.07 17.21
C PHE A 3 18.66 1.21 17.75
N THR A 4 18.80 1.60 19.01
CA THR A 4 20.11 1.71 19.67
C THR A 4 20.31 0.51 20.60
N VAL A 5 21.42 -0.19 20.40
CA VAL A 5 21.89 -1.24 21.32
C VAL A 5 22.94 -0.64 22.23
N THR A 6 22.76 -0.82 23.53
CA THR A 6 23.65 -0.32 24.57
C THR A 6 24.19 -1.47 25.42
N LEU A 7 25.48 -1.44 25.70
CA LEU A 7 26.12 -2.23 26.74
C LEU A 7 26.20 -1.40 28.02
N ASN A 8 25.92 -2.04 29.16
CA ASN A 8 26.07 -1.40 30.47
C ASN A 8 27.55 -1.24 30.89
N LYS A 9 28.48 -1.90 30.21
CA LYS A 9 29.91 -1.87 30.48
C LYS A 9 30.70 -2.04 29.19
N ALA A 10 31.79 -1.28 29.06
CA ALA A 10 32.74 -1.46 27.97
C ALA A 10 33.52 -2.78 28.14
N LEU A 11 33.70 -3.50 27.03
CA LEU A 11 34.53 -4.70 26.97
C LEU A 11 35.91 -4.34 26.40
N ASP A 12 36.94 -5.04 26.83
CA ASP A 12 38.32 -4.89 26.37
C ASP A 12 38.60 -5.60 25.04
N LYS A 13 37.64 -6.38 24.55
CA LYS A 13 37.69 -7.13 23.29
C LYS A 13 36.49 -6.81 22.39
N PRO A 14 36.60 -7.07 21.07
CA PRO A 14 35.48 -6.95 20.16
C PRO A 14 34.33 -7.88 20.55
N PHE A 15 33.11 -7.38 20.41
CA PHE A 15 31.89 -8.07 20.81
C PHE A 15 30.84 -7.98 19.71
N THR A 16 30.15 -9.08 19.44
CA THR A 16 29.15 -9.15 18.37
C THR A 16 27.77 -9.42 18.94
N VAL A 17 26.80 -8.63 18.51
CA VAL A 17 25.37 -8.78 18.83
C VAL A 17 24.63 -9.19 17.57
N THR A 18 23.85 -10.27 17.65
CA THR A 18 22.89 -10.65 16.61
C THR A 18 21.48 -10.22 17.03
N LEU A 19 20.77 -9.55 16.12
CA LEU A 19 19.40 -9.10 16.30
C LEU A 19 18.41 -10.11 15.75
N SER A 20 17.15 -10.03 16.19
CA SER A 20 16.04 -10.85 15.68
C SER A 20 15.76 -10.64 14.19
N THR A 21 16.24 -9.52 13.62
CA THR A 21 16.19 -9.23 12.18
C THR A 21 17.26 -9.98 11.38
N GLY A 22 18.16 -10.72 12.04
CA GLY A 22 19.33 -11.36 11.43
C GLY A 22 20.54 -10.43 11.26
N ALA A 23 20.40 -9.13 11.54
CA ALA A 23 21.51 -8.20 11.50
C ALA A 23 22.53 -8.46 12.62
N THR A 24 23.82 -8.32 12.30
CA THR A 24 24.92 -8.45 13.26
C THR A 24 25.59 -7.08 13.48
N LEU A 25 25.70 -6.66 14.73
CA LEU A 25 26.38 -5.44 15.15
C LEU A 25 27.69 -5.81 15.85
N THR A 26 28.82 -5.35 15.32
CA THR A 26 30.14 -5.56 15.91
C THR A 26 30.60 -4.31 16.65
N PHE A 27 30.81 -4.42 17.95
CA PHE A 27 31.35 -3.40 18.84
C PHE A 27 32.86 -3.57 18.91
N ALA A 28 33.60 -2.49 18.70
CA ALA A 28 35.04 -2.49 18.95
C ALA A 28 35.34 -2.54 20.45
N ALA A 29 36.57 -2.89 20.83
CA ALA A 29 37.01 -2.79 22.22
C ALA A 29 36.79 -1.34 22.73
N GLY A 30 36.18 -1.21 23.91
CA GLY A 30 35.80 0.06 24.51
C GLY A 30 34.45 0.63 24.05
N GLU A 31 33.85 0.13 22.98
CA GLU A 31 32.59 0.63 22.44
C GLU A 31 31.39 0.04 23.19
N THR A 32 30.43 0.90 23.55
CA THR A 32 29.23 0.49 24.31
C THR A 32 27.92 0.74 23.57
N THR A 33 27.95 1.40 22.41
CA THR A 33 26.75 1.75 21.66
C THR A 33 26.89 1.44 20.19
N LYS A 34 25.85 0.88 19.59
CA LYS A 34 25.69 0.74 18.13
C LYS A 34 24.23 0.99 17.77
N SER A 35 24.03 1.43 16.54
CA SER A 35 22.70 1.66 16.00
C SER A 35 22.41 0.71 14.85
N TYR A 36 21.19 0.23 14.80
CA TYR A 36 20.62 -0.50 13.67
C TYR A 36 19.47 0.31 13.09
N ALA A 37 19.58 0.68 11.82
CA ALA A 37 18.46 1.27 11.09
C ALA A 37 17.68 0.14 10.40
N ALA A 38 16.42 -0.03 10.78
CA ALA A 38 15.50 -0.88 10.03
C ALA A 38 15.23 -0.24 8.66
N PRO A 39 15.07 -1.05 7.59
CA PRO A 39 14.74 -0.54 6.27
C PRO A 39 13.47 0.29 6.33
N ALA A 40 13.38 1.29 5.43
CA ALA A 40 12.12 1.96 5.21
C ALA A 40 11.09 0.93 4.73
N GLN A 41 9.85 1.06 5.20
CA GLN A 41 8.73 0.34 4.60
C GLN A 41 8.54 0.88 3.17
N GLY A 42 8.04 0.03 2.28
CA GLY A 42 7.59 0.48 0.97
C GLY A 42 6.42 1.45 1.10
N ASP A 43 6.02 2.04 -0.02
CA ASP A 43 4.81 2.87 -0.11
C ASP A 43 3.96 2.34 -1.25
N ASP A 44 2.65 2.27 -1.02
CA ASP A 44 1.65 1.94 -2.02
C ASP A 44 0.31 2.63 -1.68
N VAL A 45 -0.74 2.36 -2.46
CA VAL A 45 -2.07 2.96 -2.25
C VAL A 45 -2.95 2.15 -1.30
N PHE A 46 -2.45 1.04 -0.78
CA PHE A 46 -3.17 0.11 0.07
C PHE A 46 -2.76 0.30 1.51
N LYS A 47 -3.69 0.03 2.42
CA LYS A 47 -3.42 0.21 3.84
C LYS A 47 -2.46 -0.88 4.33
N ASP A 48 -1.27 -0.49 4.77
CA ASP A 48 -0.23 -1.43 5.21
C ASP A 48 0.41 -1.11 6.58
N GLU A 49 -0.38 -0.58 7.51
CA GLU A 49 0.09 -0.28 8.88
C GLU A 49 0.75 -1.48 9.57
N GLY A 50 1.81 -1.23 10.35
CA GLY A 50 2.68 -2.30 10.82
C GLY A 50 3.35 -2.06 12.17
N LYS A 51 4.14 -3.05 12.59
CA LYS A 51 4.97 -2.97 13.80
C LYS A 51 6.30 -3.65 13.58
N ILE A 52 7.39 -2.92 13.79
CA ILE A 52 8.75 -3.47 13.76
C ILE A 52 9.17 -3.75 15.20
N THR A 53 9.49 -5.01 15.50
CA THR A 53 10.01 -5.43 16.81
C THR A 53 11.42 -5.98 16.63
N VAL A 54 12.38 -5.42 17.36
CA VAL A 54 13.78 -5.82 17.33
C VAL A 54 14.20 -6.25 18.73
N SER A 55 14.71 -7.47 18.85
CA SER A 55 15.32 -8.00 20.07
C SER A 55 16.74 -8.49 19.79
N ILE A 56 17.51 -8.71 20.85
CA ILE A 56 18.82 -9.35 20.76
C ILE A 56 18.61 -10.85 20.88
N THR A 57 19.06 -11.62 19.89
CA THR A 57 18.95 -13.09 19.86
C THR A 57 20.23 -13.75 20.34
N LYS A 58 21.38 -13.12 20.11
CA LYS A 58 22.69 -13.64 20.51
C LYS A 58 23.65 -12.50 20.80
N ALA A 59 24.53 -12.69 21.77
CA ALA A 59 25.61 -11.77 22.08
C ALA A 59 26.84 -12.57 22.48
N GLU A 60 27.98 -12.34 21.83
CA GLU A 60 29.18 -13.16 22.02
C GLU A 60 30.49 -12.39 21.82
N VAL A 61 31.53 -12.82 22.53
CA VAL A 61 32.93 -12.42 22.31
C VAL A 61 33.61 -13.60 21.62
N VAL A 62 34.38 -13.35 20.57
CA VAL A 62 35.01 -14.44 19.81
C VAL A 62 35.97 -15.21 20.72
N GLY A 63 35.69 -16.50 20.91
CA GLY A 63 36.53 -17.41 21.71
C GLY A 63 36.29 -17.35 23.23
N GLU A 64 35.34 -16.53 23.72
CA GLU A 64 35.09 -16.34 25.16
C GLU A 64 33.60 -16.32 25.48
N GLN A 65 33.22 -16.90 26.63
CA GLN A 65 31.85 -16.80 27.15
C GLN A 65 31.77 -15.73 28.23
N LEU A 66 30.70 -14.93 28.19
CA LEU A 66 30.36 -14.00 29.24
C LEU A 66 29.71 -14.73 30.41
N GLU A 67 30.17 -14.47 31.63
CA GLU A 67 29.72 -15.16 32.85
C GLU A 67 28.26 -14.84 33.23
N ASN A 68 27.79 -13.63 32.88
CA ASN A 68 26.44 -13.16 33.22
C ASN A 68 25.86 -12.24 32.13
N LEU A 69 25.68 -12.77 30.92
CA LEU A 69 25.01 -12.03 29.85
C LEU A 69 23.50 -11.92 30.14
N GLN A 70 23.04 -10.69 30.33
CA GLN A 70 21.62 -10.36 30.49
C GLN A 70 21.15 -9.60 29.25
N ILE A 71 20.12 -10.12 28.58
CA ILE A 71 19.52 -9.48 27.41
C ILE A 71 18.32 -8.65 27.87
N GLY A 72 18.28 -7.39 27.46
CA GLY A 72 17.17 -6.48 27.73
C GLY A 72 15.90 -6.83 26.95
N GLN A 73 14.83 -6.09 27.24
CA GLN A 73 13.55 -6.31 26.57
C GLN A 73 13.59 -5.90 25.08
N PRO A 74 12.76 -6.53 24.23
CA PRO A 74 12.59 -6.12 22.83
C PRO A 74 12.16 -4.65 22.72
N ALA A 75 12.70 -3.95 21.73
CA ALA A 75 12.24 -2.62 21.35
C ALA A 75 11.21 -2.74 20.22
N SER A 76 10.19 -1.88 20.22
CA SER A 76 9.12 -1.88 19.24
C SER A 76 8.84 -0.48 18.73
N VAL A 77 8.60 -0.35 17.43
CA VAL A 77 8.16 0.88 16.78
C VAL A 77 6.92 0.57 15.95
N ALA A 78 5.85 1.33 16.16
CA ALA A 78 4.68 1.29 15.29
C ALA A 78 4.99 2.02 13.98
N VAL A 79 4.54 1.46 12.87
CA VAL A 79 4.65 2.08 11.56
C VAL A 79 3.26 2.54 11.13
N THR A 80 3.13 3.85 10.93
CA THR A 80 1.94 4.45 10.36
C THR A 80 2.01 4.33 8.85
N ASP A 81 0.89 3.95 8.25
CA ASP A 81 0.69 3.96 6.81
C ASP A 81 0.81 5.39 6.23
N THR A 82 1.29 5.50 5.00
CA THR A 82 1.34 6.77 4.26
C THR A 82 0.06 6.91 3.45
N GLN A 83 -0.66 8.02 3.63
CA GLN A 83 -1.90 8.19 2.88
C GLN A 83 -1.61 8.50 1.40
N SER A 84 -1.92 7.53 0.54
CA SER A 84 -1.77 7.63 -0.93
C SER A 84 -3.14 7.61 -1.63
N PRO A 85 -3.72 8.78 -1.99
CA PRO A 85 -5.08 8.87 -2.51
C PRO A 85 -5.25 8.25 -3.91
N VAL A 86 -6.38 7.59 -4.14
CA VAL A 86 -6.81 7.09 -5.45
C VAL A 86 -8.14 7.72 -5.85
N THR A 87 -8.24 8.18 -7.09
CA THR A 87 -9.44 8.76 -7.68
C THR A 87 -9.96 7.88 -8.80
N ALA A 88 -11.29 7.70 -8.90
CA ALA A 88 -11.92 7.07 -10.05
C ALA A 88 -12.38 8.14 -11.04
N GLN A 89 -11.95 8.05 -12.30
CA GLN A 89 -12.32 8.96 -13.38
C GLN A 89 -13.28 8.27 -14.34
N LEU A 90 -14.45 8.86 -14.54
CA LEU A 90 -15.44 8.41 -15.52
C LEU A 90 -15.25 9.17 -16.84
N THR A 91 -15.10 8.45 -17.94
CA THR A 91 -15.10 9.00 -19.31
C THR A 91 -16.12 8.27 -20.19
N VAL A 92 -16.53 8.95 -21.26
CA VAL A 92 -17.44 8.42 -22.28
C VAL A 92 -16.76 8.50 -23.65
N ASP A 93 -16.95 7.48 -24.48
CA ASP A 93 -16.33 7.37 -25.80
C ASP A 93 -16.93 8.34 -26.84
N ASN A 94 -18.22 8.65 -26.72
CA ASN A 94 -18.93 9.51 -27.64
C ASN A 94 -19.79 10.53 -26.88
N THR A 95 -19.79 11.78 -27.36
CA THR A 95 -20.65 12.85 -26.83
C THR A 95 -21.99 12.93 -27.54
N THR A 96 -22.16 12.26 -28.68
CA THR A 96 -23.41 12.18 -29.43
C THR A 96 -23.49 10.83 -30.14
N VAL A 97 -24.64 10.18 -30.06
CA VAL A 97 -24.94 8.92 -30.76
C VAL A 97 -26.36 8.98 -31.32
N ALA A 98 -26.61 8.25 -32.41
CA ALA A 98 -27.98 8.05 -32.91
C ALA A 98 -28.77 7.13 -31.96
N GLU A 99 -30.09 7.12 -32.09
CA GLU A 99 -30.97 6.18 -31.39
C GLU A 99 -30.56 4.73 -31.64
N GLY A 100 -30.58 3.90 -30.61
CA GLY A 100 -30.04 2.54 -30.68
C GLY A 100 -28.51 2.45 -30.78
N GLY A 101 -27.81 3.59 -30.83
CA GLY A 101 -26.35 3.68 -30.80
C GLY A 101 -25.76 3.17 -29.49
N LYS A 102 -24.47 2.84 -29.51
CA LYS A 102 -23.74 2.34 -28.34
C LYS A 102 -22.99 3.47 -27.64
N ILE A 103 -23.09 3.50 -26.32
CA ILE A 103 -22.36 4.43 -25.46
C ILE A 103 -21.47 3.59 -24.55
N THR A 104 -20.16 3.82 -24.57
CA THR A 104 -19.20 3.11 -23.72
C THR A 104 -18.74 4.02 -22.60
N TYR A 105 -19.04 3.64 -21.37
CA TYR A 105 -18.49 4.29 -20.19
C TYR A 105 -17.22 3.56 -19.75
N THR A 106 -16.19 4.34 -19.46
CA THR A 106 -14.90 3.85 -18.96
C THR A 106 -14.64 4.45 -17.60
N VAL A 107 -14.33 3.61 -16.62
CA VAL A 107 -13.83 4.02 -15.31
C VAL A 107 -12.34 3.69 -15.23
N THR A 108 -11.53 4.72 -14.95
CA THR A 108 -10.08 4.58 -14.76
C THR A 108 -9.71 4.94 -13.33
N LEU A 109 -8.99 4.05 -12.65
CA LEU A 109 -8.40 4.32 -11.34
C LEU A 109 -7.07 5.07 -11.53
N VAL A 110 -6.92 6.18 -10.83
CA VAL A 110 -5.75 7.05 -10.91
C VAL A 110 -5.23 7.32 -9.50
N SER A 111 -4.00 6.89 -9.22
CA SER A 111 -3.28 7.28 -8.01
C SER A 111 -2.82 8.73 -8.11
N ALA A 112 -2.83 9.47 -6.99
CA ALA A 112 -2.21 10.78 -6.91
C ALA A 112 -0.70 10.74 -7.20
N ASP A 113 -0.04 9.63 -6.87
CA ASP A 113 1.32 9.31 -7.30
C ASP A 113 1.27 8.26 -8.43
N PRO A 114 1.63 8.61 -9.67
CA PRO A 114 1.55 7.70 -10.82
C PRO A 114 2.55 6.53 -10.77
N SER A 115 3.52 6.55 -9.86
CA SER A 115 4.45 5.43 -9.66
C SER A 115 3.87 4.32 -8.79
N LEU A 116 2.79 4.59 -8.04
CA LEU A 116 2.15 3.62 -7.16
C LEU A 116 1.07 2.82 -7.90
N PRO A 117 1.12 1.48 -7.86
CA PRO A 117 0.15 0.64 -8.56
C PRO A 117 -1.21 0.65 -7.86
N VAL A 118 -2.28 0.76 -8.63
CA VAL A 118 -3.67 0.71 -8.13
C VAL A 118 -4.35 -0.65 -8.32
N THR A 119 -3.61 -1.65 -8.80
CA THR A 119 -4.16 -2.92 -9.31
C THR A 119 -4.34 -4.01 -8.25
N ASN A 120 -3.79 -3.86 -7.04
CA ASN A 120 -3.87 -4.88 -5.98
C ASN A 120 -5.24 -4.90 -5.26
N HIS A 121 -6.34 -4.99 -6.00
CA HIS A 121 -7.70 -5.15 -5.47
C HIS A 121 -8.37 -6.42 -6.00
N LYS A 122 -9.37 -6.94 -5.28
CA LYS A 122 -10.11 -8.17 -5.67
C LYS A 122 -11.25 -7.91 -6.66
N GLY A 123 -11.37 -6.68 -7.14
CA GLY A 123 -12.39 -6.24 -8.10
C GLY A 123 -13.24 -5.13 -7.48
N LEU A 124 -13.59 -4.15 -8.32
CA LEU A 124 -14.38 -2.99 -7.93
C LEU A 124 -15.59 -2.87 -8.87
N THR A 125 -16.71 -2.45 -8.31
CA THR A 125 -17.95 -2.19 -9.03
C THR A 125 -18.36 -0.74 -8.78
N PHE A 126 -18.60 -0.01 -9.85
CA PHE A 126 -19.00 1.38 -9.84
C PHE A 126 -20.42 1.49 -10.36
N THR A 127 -21.28 2.21 -9.64
CA THR A 127 -22.65 2.49 -10.06
C THR A 127 -22.72 3.90 -10.61
N LEU A 128 -23.31 4.05 -11.80
CA LEU A 128 -23.58 5.34 -12.42
C LEU A 128 -24.93 5.91 -11.92
N THR A 129 -25.22 7.17 -12.26
CA THR A 129 -26.46 7.87 -11.85
C THR A 129 -27.76 7.21 -12.32
N ASP A 130 -27.74 6.52 -13.45
CA ASP A 130 -28.87 5.75 -13.98
C ASP A 130 -28.95 4.31 -13.46
N GLY A 131 -28.03 3.90 -12.57
CA GLY A 131 -27.92 2.54 -12.06
C GLY A 131 -27.08 1.59 -12.92
N THR A 132 -26.53 2.04 -14.05
CA THR A 132 -25.58 1.26 -14.86
C THR A 132 -24.35 0.89 -14.04
N ILE A 133 -23.88 -0.35 -14.16
CA ILE A 133 -22.73 -0.86 -13.42
C ILE A 133 -21.50 -0.96 -14.34
N VAL A 134 -20.38 -0.38 -13.89
CA VAL A 134 -19.05 -0.56 -14.49
C VAL A 134 -18.21 -1.41 -13.54
N THR A 135 -17.62 -2.51 -14.04
CA THR A 135 -16.77 -3.38 -13.23
C THR A 135 -15.31 -3.22 -13.64
N VAL A 136 -14.44 -2.93 -12.68
CA VAL A 136 -12.98 -3.02 -12.82
C VAL A 136 -12.56 -4.37 -12.23
N LYS A 137 -12.04 -5.29 -13.04
CA LYS A 137 -11.73 -6.65 -12.59
C LYS A 137 -10.53 -6.65 -11.64
N ALA A 138 -10.38 -7.71 -10.87
CA ALA A 138 -9.20 -7.90 -10.02
C ALA A 138 -7.90 -7.73 -10.83
N GLY A 139 -6.94 -6.96 -10.31
CA GLY A 139 -5.68 -6.71 -11.02
C GLY A 139 -5.73 -5.65 -12.12
N GLU A 140 -6.90 -5.09 -12.45
CA GLU A 140 -7.04 -4.09 -13.53
C GLU A 140 -7.19 -2.67 -12.96
N SER A 141 -6.74 -1.65 -13.70
CA SER A 141 -6.96 -0.25 -13.33
C SER A 141 -8.08 0.41 -14.13
N VAL A 142 -8.67 -0.30 -15.11
CA VAL A 142 -9.66 0.21 -16.04
C VAL A 142 -10.81 -0.80 -16.16
N GLY A 143 -12.05 -0.29 -16.12
CA GLY A 143 -13.27 -1.06 -16.37
C GLY A 143 -14.15 -0.35 -17.38
N THR A 144 -14.86 -1.11 -18.21
CA THR A 144 -15.77 -0.56 -19.22
C THR A 144 -17.14 -1.22 -19.16
N THR A 145 -18.15 -0.47 -19.56
CA THR A 145 -19.50 -1.02 -19.82
C THR A 145 -20.11 -0.29 -21.00
N THR A 146 -20.97 -0.98 -21.75
CA THR A 146 -21.62 -0.41 -22.93
C THR A 146 -23.13 -0.48 -22.74
N VAL A 147 -23.79 0.66 -22.90
CA VAL A 147 -25.25 0.76 -22.91
C VAL A 147 -25.74 1.14 -24.30
N THR A 148 -27.03 0.91 -24.55
CA THR A 148 -27.68 1.32 -25.79
C THR A 148 -28.44 2.61 -25.52
N ALA A 149 -28.24 3.62 -26.37
CA ALA A 149 -29.01 4.86 -26.29
C ALA A 149 -30.50 4.54 -26.39
N PRO A 150 -31.35 5.13 -25.53
CA PRO A 150 -32.79 4.88 -25.56
C PRO A 150 -33.35 5.26 -26.92
N ASP A 151 -34.19 4.37 -27.45
CA ASP A 151 -34.99 4.62 -28.64
C ASP A 151 -36.30 5.31 -28.20
N ASN A 152 -36.74 6.33 -28.94
CA ASN A 152 -38.03 6.97 -28.68
C ASN A 152 -38.91 6.91 -29.93
N VAL A 153 -40.21 6.71 -29.72
CA VAL A 153 -41.19 6.55 -30.80
C VAL A 153 -41.75 7.89 -31.32
N TYR A 154 -41.34 9.02 -30.73
CA TYR A 154 -41.92 10.35 -30.94
C TYR A 154 -40.83 11.42 -31.09
N VAL A 155 -40.57 11.81 -32.34
CA VAL A 155 -39.71 12.93 -32.82
C VAL A 155 -38.37 13.16 -32.12
N ASN A 156 -37.30 13.01 -32.91
CA ASN A 156 -35.91 13.53 -32.91
C ASN A 156 -35.48 14.70 -31.98
N ASP A 157 -36.02 14.85 -30.77
CA ASP A 157 -35.48 15.77 -29.78
C ASP A 157 -34.25 15.14 -29.12
N PRO A 158 -33.09 15.82 -29.13
CA PRO A 158 -31.87 15.27 -28.56
C PRO A 158 -32.03 15.05 -27.06
N VAL A 159 -32.03 13.78 -26.64
CA VAL A 159 -32.01 13.41 -25.23
C VAL A 159 -30.59 13.61 -24.70
N THR A 160 -30.45 14.45 -23.66
CA THR A 160 -29.16 14.63 -22.98
C THR A 160 -29.00 13.55 -21.90
N ILE A 161 -28.00 12.68 -22.06
CA ILE A 161 -27.64 11.67 -21.07
C ILE A 161 -26.46 12.20 -20.25
N THR A 162 -26.68 12.53 -18.98
CA THR A 162 -25.63 12.97 -18.05
C THR A 162 -25.39 11.87 -17.02
N GLN A 163 -24.14 11.41 -16.93
CA GLN A 163 -23.77 10.29 -16.08
C GLN A 163 -22.64 10.66 -15.12
N GLY A 164 -22.82 10.30 -13.86
CA GLY A 164 -21.81 10.45 -12.82
C GLY A 164 -21.64 9.18 -12.00
N LEU A 165 -20.53 9.06 -11.27
CA LEU A 165 -20.31 7.97 -10.32
C LEU A 165 -21.07 8.27 -9.02
N THR A 166 -21.92 7.35 -8.58
CA THR A 166 -22.73 7.52 -7.36
C THR A 166 -22.26 6.63 -6.21
N LYS A 167 -21.68 5.47 -6.54
CA LYS A 167 -21.26 4.47 -5.56
C LYS A 167 -20.09 3.65 -6.10
N VAL A 168 -19.18 3.26 -5.21
CA VAL A 168 -18.16 2.24 -5.46
C VAL A 168 -18.27 1.16 -4.39
N GLU A 169 -18.19 -0.10 -4.81
CA GLU A 169 -18.18 -1.27 -3.94
C GLU A 169 -17.11 -2.26 -4.38
N GLY A 170 -16.42 -2.86 -3.41
CA GLY A 170 -15.43 -3.89 -3.65
C GLY A 170 -14.71 -4.27 -2.37
N ALA A 171 -14.12 -5.47 -2.34
CA ALA A 171 -13.23 -5.85 -1.27
C ALA A 171 -11.84 -5.25 -1.53
N GLY A 172 -11.29 -4.57 -0.51
CA GLY A 172 -9.87 -4.27 -0.46
C GLY A 172 -9.03 -5.56 -0.54
N ALA A 173 -7.72 -5.40 -0.75
CA ALA A 173 -6.76 -6.51 -0.79
C ALA A 173 -6.90 -7.49 0.38
#